data_AF-A0A6P7J284-F1
#
_entry.id   AF-A0A6P7J284-F1
#
_cell.length_a   1.000
_cell.length_b   1.000
_cell.length_c   1.000
_cell.angle_alpha   90.00
_cell.angle_beta   90.00
_cell.angle_gamma   90.00
#
_symmetry.space_group_name_H-M   'P 1'
#
loop_
_entity.id
_entity.type
_entity.pdbx_description
1 polymer ?
#
loop_
_entity_poly.entity_id
_entity_poly.type
_entity_poly.pdbx_seq_one_letter_code
_entity_poly.pdbx_strand_id
1 'polypeptide(L)'
;MSTTSCYSTVSANIGWTDKFVFVCLLALVDITCTLLLLNPDFTTAWNIRKELLQNGVLNPEKDLYLGKLALTKFPKSPETWIHRRWVLQQILHTFSDANHKKNEQGEREQANAVRSQQLSDHLARTLHQEMNVCSDAASRYPSNYNAWSHRVWVLQHMAKGNIKVFHDELSSMRLWVSMHVSDHSGFHYRQFLLNELITELCRASASTTWLAQQQSSTVSNSSLHQHSCTERNGELSGADTASEEERQFSLPTVLQLFLQEMELCSDLIQSFPGHETLWSHRRHIFFLWHQWRTEHQHNCHSKGENVPVDVSDGNPGMLVQSSVGQGESVNCKTHASEPMEVDTGLLPDPHDSKRLKRGVLPSCPPSLPSEHSFVSIILESCCNYEQRRFALAYKKWLGTVIGLQG
;
A
#
# COMPACT_ATOMS: atom_id res chain seq x y z
N MET A 1 28.21 31.39 20.79
CA MET A 1 28.38 31.94 19.42
C MET A 1 27.75 30.94 18.45
N SER A 2 26.80 31.28 17.58
CA SER A 2 26.04 32.54 17.44
C SER A 2 24.69 32.26 16.77
N THR A 3 23.57 32.41 17.49
CA THR A 3 22.20 32.22 16.95
C THR A 3 21.37 33.52 16.92
N THR A 4 21.85 34.59 17.54
CA THR A 4 21.17 35.89 17.62
C THR A 4 21.18 36.68 16.30
N SER A 5 22.02 36.29 15.33
CA SER A 5 22.45 37.17 14.22
C SER A 5 21.40 37.43 13.12
N CYS A 6 20.28 36.72 13.11
CA CYS A 6 19.22 36.92 12.11
C CYS A 6 18.01 37.73 12.64
N TYR A 7 17.92 37.97 13.95
CA TYR A 7 16.75 38.61 14.57
C TYR A 7 16.93 40.12 14.82
N SER A 8 18.17 40.63 14.83
CA SER A 8 18.46 42.01 15.22
C SER A 8 18.16 43.05 14.13
N THR A 9 18.25 42.70 12.85
CA THR A 9 18.27 43.67 11.74
C THR A 9 16.89 44.22 11.34
N VAL A 10 15.81 43.60 11.82
CA VAL A 10 14.41 43.98 11.49
C VAL A 10 13.79 44.90 12.54
N SER A 11 14.37 44.97 13.75
CA SER A 11 13.76 45.65 14.91
C SER A 11 13.82 47.20 14.88
N ALA A 12 14.47 47.80 13.88
CA ALA A 12 14.84 49.23 13.90
C ALA A 12 13.74 50.21 13.44
N ASN A 13 12.78 49.80 12.62
CA ASN A 13 11.78 50.68 11.99
C ASN A 13 10.33 50.16 12.06
N ILE A 14 10.03 49.24 12.99
CA ILE A 14 8.69 48.67 13.17
C ILE A 14 7.88 49.51 14.17
N GLY A 15 6.66 49.89 13.79
CA GLY A 15 5.79 50.79 14.55
C GLY A 15 5.26 50.18 15.85
N TRP A 16 4.77 51.05 16.75
CA TRP A 16 4.11 50.61 17.99
C TRP A 16 2.84 49.79 17.72
N THR A 17 2.11 50.13 16.65
CA THR A 17 0.98 49.37 16.10
C THR A 17 1.36 47.93 15.79
N ASP A 18 2.46 47.76 15.06
CA ASP A 18 2.87 46.48 14.50
C ASP A 18 3.41 45.56 15.60
N LYS A 19 4.10 46.14 16.59
CA LYS A 19 4.51 45.44 17.82
C LYS A 19 3.32 44.98 18.64
N PHE A 20 2.27 45.80 18.75
CA PHE A 20 1.03 45.41 19.43
C PHE A 20 0.30 44.28 18.69
N VAL A 21 0.13 44.40 17.37
CA VAL A 21 -0.44 43.36 16.50
C VAL A 21 0.34 42.04 16.63
N PHE A 22 1.67 42.09 16.61
CA PHE A 22 2.51 40.90 16.78
C PHE A 22 2.30 40.22 18.15
N VAL A 23 2.16 40.98 19.24
CA VAL A 23 1.85 40.43 20.57
C VAL A 23 0.45 39.80 20.59
N CYS A 24 -0.56 40.41 19.96
CA CYS A 24 -1.89 39.81 19.83
C CYS A 24 -1.87 38.51 19.02
N LEU A 25 -1.09 38.44 17.94
CA LEU A 25 -0.94 37.25 17.12
C LEU A 25 -0.26 36.09 17.89
N LEU A 26 0.73 36.38 18.74
CA LEU A 26 1.32 35.39 19.65
C LEU A 26 0.30 34.90 20.71
N ALA A 27 -0.48 35.81 21.31
CA ALA A 27 -1.53 35.42 22.25
C ALA A 27 -2.58 34.48 21.60
N LEU A 28 -2.91 34.67 20.32
CA LEU A 28 -3.77 33.75 19.58
C LEU A 28 -3.16 32.35 19.38
N VAL A 29 -1.83 32.25 19.22
CA VAL A 29 -1.12 30.94 19.17
C VAL A 29 -1.29 30.20 20.50
N ASP A 30 -1.14 30.88 21.64
CA ASP A 30 -1.23 30.25 22.95
C ASP A 30 -2.68 29.90 23.34
N ILE A 31 -3.63 30.82 23.11
CA ILE A 31 -5.07 30.58 23.36
C ILE A 31 -5.58 29.39 22.54
N THR A 32 -5.27 29.34 21.23
CA THR A 32 -5.72 28.22 20.39
C THR A 32 -4.98 26.92 20.72
N CYS A 33 -3.73 26.97 21.17
CA CYS A 33 -3.02 25.80 21.69
C CYS A 33 -3.72 25.22 22.93
N THR A 34 -4.03 26.06 23.93
CA THR A 34 -4.75 25.64 25.14
C THR A 34 -6.12 25.06 24.83
N LEU A 35 -6.89 25.69 23.93
CA LEU A 35 -8.20 25.21 23.51
C LEU A 35 -8.12 23.82 22.86
N LEU A 36 -7.17 23.60 21.95
CA LEU A 36 -7.05 22.35 21.18
C LEU A 36 -6.47 21.19 22.00
N LEU A 37 -5.67 21.45 23.04
CA LEU A 37 -5.25 20.43 24.02
C LEU A 37 -6.41 19.94 24.91
N LEU A 38 -7.49 20.71 25.02
CA LEU A 38 -8.68 20.39 25.81
C LEU A 38 -9.84 19.85 24.96
N ASN A 39 -10.08 20.47 23.80
CA ASN A 39 -11.07 20.06 22.80
C ASN A 39 -10.49 20.21 21.38
N PRO A 40 -9.85 19.16 20.84
CA PRO A 40 -9.26 19.21 19.51
C PRO A 40 -10.26 19.14 18.36
N ASP A 41 -11.56 18.92 18.63
CA ASP A 41 -12.62 18.97 17.61
C ASP A 41 -13.25 20.37 17.49
N PHE A 42 -12.57 21.41 18.00
CA PHE A 42 -12.98 22.80 17.83
C PHE A 42 -12.41 23.42 16.53
N THR A 43 -13.11 23.20 15.42
CA THR A 43 -12.77 23.68 14.05
C THR A 43 -12.30 25.14 14.00
N THR A 44 -12.95 26.06 14.72
CA THR A 44 -12.60 27.49 14.70
C THR A 44 -11.18 27.75 15.20
N ALA A 45 -10.75 27.06 16.26
CA ALA A 45 -9.38 27.17 16.76
C ALA A 45 -8.36 26.63 15.72
N TRP A 46 -8.68 25.52 15.04
CA TRP A 46 -7.88 25.05 13.91
C TRP A 46 -7.90 25.96 12.69
N ASN A 47 -8.93 26.81 12.49
CA ASN A 47 -8.99 27.75 11.36
C ASN A 47 -8.13 28.99 11.62
N ILE A 48 -8.22 29.58 12.82
CA ILE A 48 -7.32 30.66 13.27
C ILE A 48 -5.85 30.24 13.11
N ARG A 49 -5.51 28.97 13.37
CA ARG A 49 -4.14 28.46 13.19
C ARG A 49 -3.71 28.31 11.72
N LYS A 50 -4.65 28.05 10.79
CA LYS A 50 -4.36 28.10 9.33
C LYS A 50 -3.98 29.52 8.91
N GLU A 51 -4.72 30.53 9.40
CA GLU A 51 -4.42 31.94 9.14
C GLU A 51 -3.06 32.35 9.75
N LEU A 52 -2.75 31.91 10.98
CA LEU A 52 -1.44 32.16 11.61
C LEU A 52 -0.28 31.48 10.89
N LEU A 53 -0.50 30.31 10.28
CA LEU A 53 0.48 29.63 9.41
C LEU A 53 0.67 30.36 8.07
N GLN A 54 -0.43 30.78 7.42
CA GLN A 54 -0.39 31.52 6.15
C GLN A 54 0.30 32.89 6.29
N ASN A 55 0.11 33.56 7.42
CA ASN A 55 0.79 34.82 7.75
C ASN A 55 2.23 34.63 8.29
N GLY A 56 2.76 33.39 8.33
CA GLY A 56 4.13 33.10 8.77
C GLY A 56 4.40 33.31 10.27
N VAL A 57 3.37 33.58 11.08
CA VAL A 57 3.48 33.76 12.54
C VAL A 57 3.75 32.42 13.22
N LEU A 58 3.06 31.37 12.76
CA LEU A 58 3.16 30.02 13.28
C LEU A 58 4.06 29.16 12.36
N ASN A 59 4.76 28.20 12.94
CA ASN A 59 5.65 27.29 12.23
C ASN A 59 4.94 25.92 12.00
N PRO A 60 4.94 25.35 10.78
CA PRO A 60 4.28 24.08 10.48
C PRO A 60 4.72 22.90 11.37
N GLU A 61 6.01 22.75 11.68
CA GLU A 61 6.51 21.64 12.52
C GLU A 61 5.97 21.75 13.95
N LYS A 62 5.87 22.97 14.50
CA LYS A 62 5.26 23.21 15.81
C LYS A 62 3.77 22.85 15.84
N ASP A 63 3.06 23.07 14.73
CA ASP A 63 1.62 22.78 14.67
C ASP A 63 1.33 21.29 14.41
N LEU A 64 2.15 20.63 13.59
CA LEU A 64 2.18 19.17 13.50
C LEU A 64 2.52 18.52 14.86
N TYR A 65 3.32 19.18 15.71
CA TYR A 65 3.59 18.72 17.08
C TYR A 65 2.38 18.91 18.01
N LEU A 66 1.67 20.05 17.96
CA LEU A 66 0.40 20.23 18.68
C LEU A 66 -0.63 19.16 18.27
N GLY A 67 -0.79 18.91 16.97
CA GLY A 67 -1.63 17.83 16.47
C GLY A 67 -1.20 16.44 16.98
N LYS A 68 0.12 16.17 17.07
CA LYS A 68 0.61 14.92 17.68
C LYS A 68 0.20 14.81 19.15
N LEU A 69 0.37 15.88 19.94
CA LEU A 69 -0.02 15.92 21.35
C LEU A 69 -1.52 15.66 21.53
N ALA A 70 -2.38 16.35 20.77
CA ALA A 70 -3.83 16.14 20.81
C ALA A 70 -4.22 14.67 20.54
N LEU A 71 -3.62 14.05 19.51
CA LEU A 71 -3.88 12.66 19.14
C LEU A 71 -3.43 11.63 20.20
N THR A 72 -2.54 11.97 21.15
CA THR A 72 -2.19 11.07 22.26
C THR A 72 -3.37 10.82 23.21
N LYS A 73 -4.30 11.78 23.32
CA LYS A 73 -5.49 11.72 24.18
C LYS A 73 -6.79 11.55 23.38
N PHE A 74 -6.84 12.09 22.17
CA PHE A 74 -8.02 12.09 21.29
C PHE A 74 -7.68 11.45 19.92
N PRO A 75 -7.25 10.18 19.86
CA PRO A 75 -6.68 9.56 18.65
C PRO A 75 -7.63 9.49 17.45
N LYS A 76 -8.93 9.70 17.66
CA LYS A 76 -9.96 9.71 16.60
C LYS A 76 -10.33 11.11 16.10
N SER A 77 -9.89 12.21 16.74
CA SER A 77 -10.32 13.60 16.44
C SER A 77 -10.31 13.89 14.94
N PRO A 78 -11.47 13.98 14.25
CA PRO A 78 -11.52 14.16 12.81
C PRO A 78 -10.87 15.48 12.40
N GLU A 79 -11.12 16.53 13.17
CA GLU A 79 -10.60 17.88 12.91
C GLU A 79 -9.08 17.94 13.00
N THR A 80 -8.47 17.24 13.96
CA THR A 80 -7.00 17.16 14.05
C THR A 80 -6.41 16.50 12.81
N TRP A 81 -7.01 15.40 12.32
CA TRP A 81 -6.54 14.73 11.11
C TRP A 81 -6.79 15.56 9.84
N ILE A 82 -7.93 16.24 9.74
CA ILE A 82 -8.24 17.15 8.62
C ILE A 82 -7.26 18.33 8.59
N HIS A 83 -7.02 18.99 9.73
CA HIS A 83 -6.04 20.07 9.84
C HIS A 83 -4.62 19.56 9.56
N ARG A 84 -4.23 18.38 10.07
CA ARG A 84 -2.91 17.78 9.81
C ARG A 84 -2.65 17.59 8.31
N ARG A 85 -3.63 17.09 7.55
CA ARG A 85 -3.53 17.00 6.07
C ARG A 85 -3.34 18.37 5.42
N TRP A 86 -4.09 19.37 5.84
CA TRP A 86 -3.95 20.74 5.32
C TRP A 86 -2.55 21.32 5.56
N VAL A 87 -1.94 21.10 6.74
CA VAL A 87 -0.57 21.56 7.03
C VAL A 87 0.46 20.83 6.17
N LEU A 88 0.31 19.51 5.99
CA LEU A 88 1.19 18.72 5.10
C LEU A 88 1.07 19.18 3.64
N GLN A 89 -0.11 19.59 3.18
CA GLN A 89 -0.28 20.21 1.86
C GLN A 89 0.53 21.50 1.73
N GLN A 90 0.57 22.38 2.75
CA GLN A 90 1.38 23.61 2.68
C GLN A 90 2.88 23.30 2.54
N ILE A 91 3.36 22.27 3.23
CA ILE A 91 4.75 21.80 3.13
C ILE A 91 5.04 21.27 1.71
N LEU A 92 4.12 20.50 1.12
CA LEU A 92 4.23 19.99 -0.25
C LEU A 92 4.19 21.10 -1.31
N HIS A 93 3.31 22.10 -1.17
CA HIS A 93 3.28 23.27 -2.05
C HIS A 93 4.59 24.06 -1.99
N THR A 94 5.13 24.27 -0.78
CA THR A 94 6.44 24.94 -0.58
C THR A 94 7.58 24.21 -1.32
N PHE A 95 7.53 22.87 -1.38
CA PHE A 95 8.47 22.07 -2.17
C PHE A 95 8.27 22.23 -3.69
N SER A 96 7.02 22.24 -4.16
CA SER A 96 6.68 22.44 -5.58
C SER A 96 7.18 23.80 -6.09
N ASP A 97 6.90 24.88 -5.36
CA ASP A 97 7.29 26.24 -5.71
C ASP A 97 8.82 26.43 -5.74
N ALA A 98 9.55 25.73 -4.86
CA ALA A 98 10.99 25.72 -4.84
C ALA A 98 11.59 25.01 -6.08
N ASN A 99 10.91 23.99 -6.61
CA ASN A 99 11.32 23.31 -7.83
C ASN A 99 10.95 24.12 -9.10
N HIS A 100 9.80 24.78 -9.15
CA HIS A 100 9.46 25.62 -10.32
C HIS A 100 10.47 26.76 -10.54
N LYS A 101 10.86 27.46 -9.46
CA LYS A 101 11.85 28.56 -9.51
C LYS A 101 13.27 28.11 -9.90
N LYS A 102 13.54 26.79 -9.92
CA LYS A 102 14.80 26.21 -10.41
C LYS A 102 14.93 26.27 -11.94
N ASN A 103 13.81 26.25 -12.66
CA ASN A 103 13.80 26.22 -14.13
C ASN A 103 13.93 27.60 -14.78
N GLU A 104 13.70 28.67 -14.02
CA GLU A 104 13.71 30.06 -14.51
C GLU A 104 15.03 30.79 -14.23
N GLN A 105 15.83 30.30 -13.27
CA GLN A 105 17.04 30.98 -12.79
C GLN A 105 18.30 30.13 -13.04
N GLY A 106 19.03 30.47 -14.10
CA GLY A 106 20.39 29.97 -14.33
C GLY A 106 21.37 30.40 -13.23
N GLU A 107 22.54 29.75 -13.20
CA GLU A 107 23.70 30.07 -12.35
C GLU A 107 23.52 29.95 -10.82
N ARG A 108 23.55 28.70 -10.30
CA ARG A 108 24.30 28.26 -9.09
C ARG A 108 23.99 26.80 -8.72
N GLU A 109 24.46 25.88 -9.57
CA GLU A 109 24.15 24.45 -9.51
C GLU A 109 24.39 23.82 -8.13
N GLN A 110 25.59 24.00 -7.55
CA GLN A 110 25.96 23.37 -6.28
C GLN A 110 25.08 23.83 -5.09
N ALA A 111 24.73 25.12 -5.04
CA ALA A 111 23.87 25.65 -3.97
C ALA A 111 22.42 25.17 -4.11
N ASN A 112 21.94 25.04 -5.35
CA ASN A 112 20.61 24.52 -5.65
C ASN A 112 20.53 23.00 -5.39
N ALA A 113 21.60 22.24 -5.65
CA ALA A 113 21.69 20.82 -5.32
C ALA A 113 21.60 20.58 -3.80
N VAL A 114 22.38 21.31 -2.99
CA VAL A 114 22.34 21.21 -1.52
C VAL A 114 20.95 21.56 -0.97
N ARG A 115 20.31 22.63 -1.48
CA ARG A 115 18.92 22.99 -1.10
C ARG A 115 17.92 21.89 -1.48
N SER A 116 18.05 21.32 -2.67
CA SER A 116 17.19 20.23 -3.15
C SER A 116 17.30 18.99 -2.25
N GLN A 117 18.52 18.64 -1.81
CA GLN A 117 18.74 17.53 -0.88
C GLN A 117 18.12 17.82 0.49
N GLN A 118 18.38 19.00 1.08
CA GLN A 118 17.82 19.39 2.39
C GLN A 118 16.28 19.36 2.42
N LEU A 119 15.63 19.72 1.32
CA LEU A 119 14.18 19.63 1.17
C LEU A 119 13.69 18.18 1.08
N SER A 120 14.41 17.31 0.34
CA SER A 120 14.14 15.86 0.30
C SER A 120 14.29 15.22 1.68
N ASP A 121 15.37 15.56 2.40
CA ASP A 121 15.65 15.09 3.76
C ASP A 121 14.61 15.59 4.78
N HIS A 122 14.02 16.78 4.56
CA HIS A 122 12.88 17.25 5.34
C HIS A 122 11.61 16.45 5.02
N LEU A 123 11.28 16.25 3.73
CA LEU A 123 10.11 15.49 3.31
C LEU A 123 10.15 14.04 3.85
N ALA A 124 11.31 13.38 3.77
CA ALA A 124 11.51 12.03 4.29
C ALA A 124 11.35 11.95 5.83
N ARG A 125 11.86 12.93 6.58
CA ARG A 125 11.67 13.02 8.03
C ARG A 125 10.20 13.26 8.40
N THR A 126 9.51 14.13 7.67
CA THR A 126 8.08 14.41 7.89
C THR A 126 7.25 13.17 7.58
N LEU A 127 7.50 12.48 6.45
CA LEU A 127 6.87 11.19 6.11
C LEU A 127 7.04 10.14 7.21
N HIS A 128 8.27 9.95 7.72
CA HIS A 128 8.52 9.01 8.82
C HIS A 128 7.77 9.40 10.10
N GLN A 129 7.74 10.70 10.44
CA GLN A 129 7.00 11.19 11.60
C GLN A 129 5.48 10.99 11.46
N GLU A 130 4.93 11.10 10.25
CA GLU A 130 3.52 10.78 9.99
C GLU A 130 3.22 9.29 10.21
N MET A 131 4.07 8.38 9.73
CA MET A 131 3.91 6.93 9.98
C MET A 131 3.95 6.61 11.47
N ASN A 132 4.83 7.27 12.23
CA ASN A 132 4.90 7.15 13.68
C ASN A 132 3.61 7.66 14.35
N VAL A 133 3.07 8.83 13.96
CA VAL A 133 1.81 9.38 14.52
C VAL A 133 0.60 8.52 14.18
N CYS A 134 0.54 7.95 12.98
CA CYS A 134 -0.52 7.01 12.61
C CYS A 134 -0.45 5.73 13.48
N SER A 135 0.75 5.22 13.72
CA SER A 135 0.97 4.04 14.57
C SER A 135 0.62 4.34 16.04
N ASP A 136 1.11 5.46 16.59
CA ASP A 136 0.79 5.95 17.93
C ASP A 136 -0.73 6.06 18.18
N ALA A 137 -1.49 6.50 17.18
CA ALA A 137 -2.93 6.70 17.26
C ALA A 137 -3.75 5.43 16.96
N ALA A 138 -3.24 4.50 16.17
CA ALA A 138 -3.84 3.18 15.97
C ALA A 138 -3.68 2.31 17.23
N SER A 139 -2.52 2.34 17.90
CA SER A 139 -2.26 1.60 19.14
C SER A 139 -3.16 2.02 20.31
N ARG A 140 -3.78 3.21 20.23
CA ARG A 140 -4.65 3.79 21.27
C ARG A 140 -6.13 3.52 21.04
N TYR A 141 -6.54 3.01 19.88
CA TYR A 141 -7.94 2.74 19.58
C TYR A 141 -8.10 1.65 18.51
N PRO A 142 -8.81 0.53 18.79
CA PRO A 142 -8.95 -0.57 17.83
C PRO A 142 -9.71 -0.11 16.58
N SER A 143 -9.24 -0.51 15.40
CA SER A 143 -9.80 -0.10 14.10
C SER A 143 -9.95 1.43 13.95
N ASN A 144 -8.89 2.19 14.28
CA ASN A 144 -8.87 3.65 14.13
C ASN A 144 -8.82 4.09 12.65
N TYR A 145 -9.98 4.06 12.00
CA TYR A 145 -10.16 4.46 10.60
C TYR A 145 -9.56 5.84 10.27
N ASN A 146 -9.59 6.80 11.20
CA ASN A 146 -9.09 8.15 10.96
C ASN A 146 -7.54 8.20 10.92
N ALA A 147 -6.87 7.38 11.73
CA ALA A 147 -5.42 7.21 11.64
C ALA A 147 -5.03 6.46 10.35
N TRP A 148 -5.72 5.37 10.02
CA TRP A 148 -5.41 4.57 8.82
C TRP A 148 -5.70 5.31 7.51
N SER A 149 -6.82 6.03 7.41
CA SER A 149 -7.13 6.87 6.23
C SER A 149 -6.18 8.06 6.08
N HIS A 150 -5.68 8.63 7.19
CA HIS A 150 -4.59 9.60 7.14
C HIS A 150 -3.29 8.97 6.63
N ARG A 151 -2.96 7.75 7.08
CA ARG A 151 -1.77 7.00 6.63
C ARG A 151 -1.79 6.70 5.12
N VAL A 152 -2.95 6.28 4.59
CA VAL A 152 -3.21 6.16 3.14
C VAL A 152 -2.95 7.49 2.43
N TRP A 153 -3.59 8.56 2.90
CA TRP A 153 -3.47 9.90 2.30
C TRP A 153 -2.01 10.37 2.25
N VAL A 154 -1.26 10.17 3.33
CA VAL A 154 0.16 10.53 3.41
C VAL A 154 0.97 9.82 2.33
N LEU A 155 0.81 8.51 2.15
CA LEU A 155 1.55 7.79 1.09
C LEU A 155 1.17 8.27 -0.32
N GLN A 156 -0.13 8.48 -0.59
CA GLN A 156 -0.62 8.97 -1.89
C GLN A 156 -0.06 10.35 -2.29
N HIS A 157 0.32 11.19 -1.31
CA HIS A 157 0.79 12.57 -1.55
C HIS A 157 2.30 12.76 -1.31
N MET A 158 2.94 11.92 -0.49
CA MET A 158 4.34 12.08 -0.07
C MET A 158 5.26 10.91 -0.50
N ALA A 159 4.71 9.78 -0.95
CA ALA A 159 5.48 8.59 -1.33
C ALA A 159 5.11 7.99 -2.71
N LYS A 160 4.21 8.63 -3.48
CA LYS A 160 3.80 8.19 -4.82
C LYS A 160 5.01 7.96 -5.74
N GLY A 161 5.00 6.87 -6.52
CA GLY A 161 6.15 6.44 -7.33
C GLY A 161 7.28 5.73 -6.55
N ASN A 162 7.30 5.76 -5.22
CA ASN A 162 8.38 5.18 -4.42
C ASN A 162 8.09 3.71 -4.04
N ILE A 163 8.33 2.81 -5.00
CA ILE A 163 8.19 1.34 -4.85
C ILE A 163 8.79 0.84 -3.54
N LYS A 164 9.97 1.34 -3.14
CA LYS A 164 10.64 0.91 -1.91
C LYS A 164 9.82 1.27 -0.66
N VAL A 165 9.25 2.48 -0.57
CA VAL A 165 8.45 2.88 0.59
C VAL A 165 7.20 2.01 0.72
N PHE A 166 6.51 1.71 -0.39
CA PHE A 166 5.35 0.80 -0.37
C PHE A 166 5.73 -0.63 0.03
N HIS A 167 6.86 -1.15 -0.48
CA HIS A 167 7.37 -2.48 -0.12
C HIS A 167 7.79 -2.60 1.35
N ASP A 168 8.57 -1.64 1.85
CA ASP A 168 9.09 -1.64 3.22
C ASP A 168 7.95 -1.46 4.24
N GLU A 169 6.92 -0.69 3.89
CA GLU A 169 5.71 -0.52 4.71
C GLU A 169 4.77 -1.74 4.65
N LEU A 170 4.59 -2.38 3.49
CA LEU A 170 3.85 -3.64 3.39
C LEU A 170 4.54 -4.75 4.21
N SER A 171 5.87 -4.70 4.30
CA SER A 171 6.67 -5.56 5.16
C SER A 171 6.49 -5.22 6.64
N SER A 172 6.60 -3.94 7.03
CA SER A 172 6.46 -3.45 8.42
C SER A 172 5.11 -3.88 9.03
N MET A 173 4.05 -3.76 8.24
CA MET A 173 2.67 -4.05 8.64
C MET A 173 2.39 -5.53 8.93
N ARG A 174 3.31 -6.48 8.65
CA ARG A 174 3.10 -7.92 8.95
C ARG A 174 3.04 -8.18 10.45
N LEU A 175 3.88 -7.50 11.23
CA LEU A 175 3.87 -7.60 12.70
C LEU A 175 2.56 -7.02 13.25
N TRP A 176 2.12 -5.87 12.73
CA TRP A 176 0.90 -5.20 13.18
C TRP A 176 -0.32 -6.12 13.11
N VAL A 177 -0.61 -6.69 11.93
CA VAL A 177 -1.82 -7.51 11.75
C VAL A 177 -1.74 -8.88 12.41
N SER A 178 -0.52 -9.37 12.71
CA SER A 178 -0.33 -10.58 13.53
C SER A 178 -0.69 -10.34 15.00
N MET A 179 -0.55 -9.10 15.50
CA MET A 179 -0.97 -8.71 16.86
C MET A 179 -2.43 -8.22 16.90
N HIS A 180 -2.94 -7.66 15.79
CA HIS A 180 -4.26 -7.03 15.71
C HIS A 180 -5.16 -7.73 14.67
N VAL A 181 -5.40 -9.02 14.85
CA VAL A 181 -6.14 -9.88 13.89
C VAL A 181 -7.59 -9.45 13.60
N SER A 182 -8.17 -8.57 14.43
CA SER A 182 -9.49 -7.96 14.23
C SER A 182 -9.47 -6.54 13.63
N ASP A 183 -8.30 -5.97 13.33
CA ASP A 183 -8.20 -4.59 12.82
C ASP A 183 -8.52 -4.52 11.32
N HIS A 184 -9.81 -4.41 11.01
CA HIS A 184 -10.31 -4.23 9.64
C HIS A 184 -9.68 -3.02 8.93
N SER A 185 -9.27 -1.98 9.67
CA SER A 185 -8.67 -0.78 9.07
C SER A 185 -7.18 -1.00 8.75
N GLY A 186 -6.45 -1.71 9.61
CA GLY A 186 -5.07 -2.15 9.35
C GLY A 186 -4.97 -3.16 8.20
N PHE A 187 -5.92 -4.10 8.09
CA PHE A 187 -6.00 -5.01 6.93
C PHE A 187 -6.43 -4.30 5.64
N HIS A 188 -7.30 -3.29 5.70
CA HIS A 188 -7.61 -2.43 4.56
C HIS A 188 -6.38 -1.60 4.13
N TYR A 189 -5.56 -1.14 5.08
CA TYR A 189 -4.30 -0.47 4.77
C TYR A 189 -3.32 -1.41 4.05
N ARG A 190 -3.21 -2.69 4.44
CA ARG A 190 -2.43 -3.70 3.70
C ARG A 190 -2.93 -3.90 2.26
N GLN A 191 -4.25 -3.92 2.04
CA GLN A 191 -4.85 -4.03 0.70
C GLN A 191 -4.47 -2.84 -0.19
N PHE A 192 -4.56 -1.63 0.34
CA PHE A 192 -4.09 -0.41 -0.33
C PHE A 192 -2.59 -0.49 -0.69
N LEU A 193 -1.73 -0.87 0.27
CA LEU A 193 -0.28 -0.98 0.04
C LEU A 193 0.07 -2.00 -1.06
N LEU A 194 -0.58 -3.17 -1.06
CA LEU A 194 -0.39 -4.19 -2.10
C LEU A 194 -0.84 -3.67 -3.47
N ASN A 195 -2.00 -3.02 -3.55
CA ASN A 195 -2.54 -2.49 -4.81
C ASN A 195 -1.65 -1.39 -5.41
N GLU A 196 -1.20 -0.41 -4.62
CA GLU A 196 -0.26 0.62 -5.09
C GLU A 196 1.08 0.01 -5.49
N LEU A 197 1.63 -0.93 -4.71
CA LEU A 197 2.92 -1.58 -5.02
C LEU A 197 2.87 -2.33 -6.35
N ILE A 198 1.80 -3.08 -6.62
CA ILE A 198 1.57 -3.76 -7.91
C ILE A 198 1.45 -2.72 -9.03
N THR A 199 0.69 -1.64 -8.80
CA THR A 199 0.48 -0.58 -9.78
C THR A 199 1.78 0.13 -10.15
N GLU A 200 2.65 0.44 -9.18
CA GLU A 200 3.97 1.03 -9.42
C GLU A 200 4.93 0.06 -10.11
N LEU A 201 4.93 -1.24 -9.75
CA LEU A 201 5.74 -2.27 -10.42
C LEU A 201 5.35 -2.44 -11.90
N CYS A 202 4.05 -2.51 -12.19
CA CYS A 202 3.56 -2.59 -13.57
C CYS A 202 3.90 -1.31 -14.37
N ARG A 203 3.82 -0.13 -13.73
CA ARG A 203 4.18 1.15 -14.38
C ARG A 203 5.68 1.23 -14.69
N ALA A 204 6.54 0.87 -13.74
CA ALA A 204 7.99 0.89 -13.93
C ALA A 204 8.43 -0.02 -15.08
N SER A 205 7.86 -1.24 -15.16
CA SER A 205 8.09 -2.18 -16.26
C SER A 205 7.72 -1.57 -17.63
N ALA A 206 6.59 -0.86 -17.74
CA ALA A 206 6.19 -0.19 -18.98
C ALA A 206 7.08 1.01 -19.35
N SER A 207 7.61 1.75 -18.37
CA SER A 207 8.50 2.89 -18.63
C SER A 207 9.87 2.48 -19.19
N THR A 208 10.44 1.36 -18.75
CA THR A 208 11.71 0.84 -19.29
C THR A 208 11.59 0.52 -20.78
N THR A 209 10.56 -0.24 -21.16
CA THR A 209 10.34 -0.66 -22.56
C THR A 209 10.18 0.53 -23.52
N TRP A 210 9.54 1.63 -23.09
CA TRP A 210 9.40 2.84 -23.92
C TRP A 210 10.74 3.57 -24.13
N LEU A 211 11.59 3.62 -23.11
CA LEU A 211 12.95 4.20 -23.22
C LEU A 211 13.86 3.35 -24.11
N ALA A 212 13.76 2.02 -24.04
CA ALA A 212 14.46 1.10 -24.93
C ALA A 212 14.05 1.35 -26.40
N GLN A 213 12.75 1.43 -26.70
CA GLN A 213 12.26 1.65 -28.06
C GLN A 213 12.68 3.00 -28.68
N GLN A 214 12.90 4.05 -27.89
CA GLN A 214 13.39 5.33 -28.45
C GLN A 214 14.87 5.26 -28.87
N GLN A 215 15.72 4.54 -28.15
CA GLN A 215 17.15 4.44 -28.49
C GLN A 215 17.39 3.71 -29.81
N SER A 216 16.47 2.85 -30.25
CA SER A 216 16.52 2.17 -31.55
C SER A 216 16.15 3.06 -32.76
N SER A 217 15.54 4.24 -32.54
CA SER A 217 15.05 5.11 -33.63
C SER A 217 16.01 6.22 -34.07
N THR A 218 17.10 6.45 -33.34
CA THR A 218 18.05 7.56 -33.63
C THR A 218 19.33 7.11 -34.36
N VAL A 219 19.19 6.20 -35.33
CA VAL A 219 20.29 5.86 -36.26
C VAL A 219 19.80 5.96 -37.71
N SER A 220 20.13 7.06 -38.38
CA SER A 220 20.02 7.19 -39.83
C SER A 220 20.92 8.32 -40.36
N ASN A 221 21.58 8.05 -41.49
CA ASN A 221 22.25 8.99 -42.39
C ASN A 221 23.51 9.74 -41.90
N SER A 222 24.64 9.01 -41.94
CA SER A 222 25.81 9.53 -42.66
C SER A 222 26.55 8.40 -43.40
N SER A 223 26.69 8.52 -44.72
CA SER A 223 27.58 7.72 -45.58
C SER A 223 28.92 8.48 -45.78
N LEU A 224 30.00 7.94 -46.36
CA LEU A 224 30.30 6.66 -47.05
C LEU A 224 31.64 6.10 -46.50
N HIS A 225 31.89 4.78 -46.64
CA HIS A 225 32.88 4.25 -47.60
C HIS A 225 32.89 2.71 -47.64
N GLN A 226 33.25 2.14 -48.79
CA GLN A 226 33.29 0.70 -49.05
C GLN A 226 34.64 0.09 -48.68
N HIS A 227 34.64 -1.17 -48.24
CA HIS A 227 35.48 -2.25 -48.81
C HIS A 227 34.79 -3.61 -48.55
N SER A 228 35.13 -4.64 -49.34
CA SER A 228 34.36 -5.90 -49.44
C SER A 228 35.18 -7.13 -49.06
N CYS A 229 34.55 -8.14 -48.43
CA CYS A 229 34.98 -9.55 -48.41
C CYS A 229 33.82 -10.51 -48.05
N THR A 230 33.31 -11.23 -49.06
CA THR A 230 32.75 -12.61 -49.03
C THR A 230 31.82 -13.09 -47.88
N GLU A 231 30.52 -13.05 -48.19
CA GLU A 231 29.49 -14.10 -48.00
C GLU A 231 29.62 -15.19 -46.89
N ARG A 232 28.58 -15.27 -46.04
CA ARG A 232 27.79 -16.51 -45.89
C ARG A 232 26.38 -16.23 -45.34
N ASN A 233 25.36 -16.89 -45.90
CA ASN A 233 24.02 -16.94 -45.31
C ASN A 233 24.05 -17.79 -44.02
N GLY A 234 23.21 -17.57 -43.00
CA GLY A 234 22.25 -16.48 -42.82
C GLY A 234 20.90 -16.95 -42.29
N GLU A 235 20.58 -16.59 -41.05
CA GLU A 235 19.25 -16.77 -40.45
C GLU A 235 19.05 -15.69 -39.37
N LEU A 236 17.88 -15.03 -39.36
CA LEU A 236 17.56 -13.97 -38.38
C LEU A 236 16.53 -14.48 -37.38
N SER A 237 16.88 -14.48 -36.09
CA SER A 237 15.93 -14.34 -34.99
C SER A 237 16.67 -13.82 -33.76
N GLY A 238 16.21 -12.70 -33.19
CA GLY A 238 16.94 -12.00 -32.12
C GLY A 238 16.52 -10.55 -31.88
N ALA A 239 15.29 -10.17 -32.23
CA ALA A 239 14.73 -8.84 -31.97
C ALA A 239 13.55 -8.87 -30.97
N ASP A 240 12.79 -9.97 -30.94
CA ASP A 240 11.57 -10.07 -30.11
C ASP A 240 11.86 -10.36 -28.63
N THR A 241 12.88 -11.19 -28.32
CA THR A 241 13.10 -11.72 -26.96
C THR A 241 13.34 -10.63 -25.92
N ALA A 242 14.12 -9.59 -26.25
CA ALA A 242 14.38 -8.45 -25.37
C ALA A 242 13.08 -7.72 -24.93
N SER A 243 12.02 -7.75 -25.73
CA SER A 243 10.73 -7.16 -25.40
C SER A 243 9.87 -8.04 -24.46
N GLU A 244 10.15 -9.33 -24.41
CA GLU A 244 9.51 -10.30 -23.51
C GLU A 244 10.27 -10.43 -22.19
N GLU A 245 11.61 -10.43 -22.24
CA GLU A 245 12.52 -10.55 -21.10
C GLU A 245 12.28 -9.44 -20.05
N GLU A 246 12.18 -8.16 -20.45
CA GLU A 246 11.88 -7.06 -19.51
C GLU A 246 10.48 -7.17 -18.88
N ARG A 247 9.50 -7.63 -19.66
CA ARG A 247 8.12 -7.87 -19.20
C ARG A 247 8.05 -9.04 -18.23
N GLN A 248 8.98 -10.00 -18.32
CA GLN A 248 9.12 -11.14 -17.41
C GLN A 248 9.73 -10.81 -16.04
N PHE A 249 10.27 -9.62 -15.76
CA PHE A 249 10.79 -9.29 -14.42
C PHE A 249 9.71 -8.82 -13.41
N SER A 250 8.63 -8.19 -13.89
CA SER A 250 7.55 -7.71 -13.00
C SER A 250 6.58 -8.83 -12.59
N LEU A 251 6.29 -9.76 -13.50
CA LEU A 251 5.31 -10.84 -13.29
C LEU A 251 5.66 -11.78 -12.10
N PRO A 252 6.91 -12.28 -11.92
CA PRO A 252 7.29 -13.12 -10.78
C PRO A 252 7.26 -12.33 -9.46
N THR A 253 7.63 -11.05 -9.51
CA THR A 253 7.62 -10.16 -8.33
C THR A 253 6.19 -9.97 -7.82
N VAL A 254 5.22 -9.71 -8.72
CA VAL A 254 3.80 -9.58 -8.33
C VAL A 254 3.22 -10.91 -7.86
N LEU A 255 3.51 -12.02 -8.54
CA LEU A 255 3.13 -13.36 -8.07
C LEU A 255 3.66 -13.64 -6.65
N GLN A 256 4.91 -13.29 -6.36
CA GLN A 256 5.53 -13.48 -5.06
C GLN A 256 4.83 -12.67 -3.95
N LEU A 257 4.39 -11.44 -4.24
CA LEU A 257 3.60 -10.63 -3.31
C LEU A 257 2.25 -11.28 -2.98
N PHE A 258 1.51 -11.75 -4.00
CA PHE A 258 0.25 -12.46 -3.79
C PHE A 258 0.42 -13.78 -3.01
N LEU A 259 1.50 -14.53 -3.28
CA LEU A 259 1.83 -15.74 -2.51
C LEU A 259 2.11 -15.42 -1.04
N GLN A 260 2.92 -14.41 -0.73
CA GLN A 260 3.26 -14.01 0.64
C GLN A 260 2.07 -13.47 1.45
N GLU A 261 1.09 -12.85 0.78
CA GLU A 261 -0.11 -12.34 1.43
C GLU A 261 -1.17 -13.44 1.61
N MET A 262 -1.29 -14.38 0.66
CA MET A 262 -2.14 -15.57 0.82
C MET A 262 -1.56 -16.57 1.85
N GLU A 263 -0.24 -16.65 1.99
CA GLU A 263 0.44 -17.36 3.08
C GLU A 263 0.12 -16.71 4.43
N LEU A 264 0.29 -15.38 4.56
CA LEU A 264 -0.10 -14.62 5.76
C LEU A 264 -1.58 -14.80 6.13
N CYS A 265 -2.48 -14.77 5.14
CA CYS A 265 -3.90 -15.08 5.35
C CYS A 265 -4.10 -16.50 5.87
N SER A 266 -3.32 -17.48 5.39
CA SER A 266 -3.43 -18.88 5.80
C SER A 266 -2.96 -19.09 7.23
N ASP A 267 -1.78 -18.56 7.58
CA ASP A 267 -1.20 -18.62 8.92
C ASP A 267 -2.13 -17.98 9.97
N LEU A 268 -2.64 -16.78 9.69
CA LEU A 268 -3.51 -16.08 10.63
C LEU A 268 -4.88 -16.76 10.76
N ILE A 269 -5.51 -17.23 9.67
CA ILE A 269 -6.79 -17.94 9.72
C ILE A 269 -6.68 -19.27 10.50
N GLN A 270 -5.53 -19.96 10.42
CA GLN A 270 -5.28 -21.19 11.17
C GLN A 270 -4.93 -20.92 12.64
N SER A 271 -4.17 -19.87 12.92
CA SER A 271 -3.69 -19.53 14.28
C SER A 271 -4.78 -18.84 15.12
N PHE A 272 -5.65 -18.06 14.49
CA PHE A 272 -6.68 -17.23 15.12
C PHE A 272 -8.05 -17.49 14.47
N PRO A 273 -8.67 -18.66 14.73
CA PRO A 273 -9.94 -19.03 14.13
C PRO A 273 -11.11 -18.19 14.66
N GLY A 274 -12.01 -17.77 13.77
CA GLY A 274 -13.25 -17.06 14.13
C GLY A 274 -13.21 -15.53 13.96
N HIS A 275 -12.22 -14.98 13.27
CA HIS A 275 -12.12 -13.55 12.97
C HIS A 275 -12.60 -13.25 11.54
N GLU A 276 -13.76 -12.59 11.39
CA GLU A 276 -14.34 -12.20 10.08
C GLU A 276 -13.39 -11.34 9.24
N THR A 277 -12.57 -10.53 9.91
CA THR A 277 -11.52 -9.68 9.33
C THR A 277 -10.59 -10.47 8.42
N LEU A 278 -10.10 -11.63 8.88
CA LEU A 278 -9.11 -12.43 8.17
C LEU A 278 -9.69 -13.06 6.88
N TRP A 279 -10.92 -13.59 6.98
CA TRP A 279 -11.66 -14.13 5.83
C TRP A 279 -12.06 -13.06 4.82
N SER A 280 -12.43 -11.86 5.31
CA SER A 280 -12.72 -10.71 4.46
C SER A 280 -11.47 -10.19 3.75
N HIS A 281 -10.32 -10.22 4.42
CA HIS A 281 -9.04 -9.87 3.84
C HIS A 281 -8.62 -10.89 2.77
N ARG A 282 -8.61 -12.20 3.07
CA ARG A 282 -8.31 -13.27 2.10
C ARG A 282 -9.18 -13.17 0.84
N ARG A 283 -10.49 -12.90 1.01
CA ARG A 283 -11.43 -12.69 -0.10
C ARG A 283 -10.97 -11.58 -1.05
N HIS A 284 -10.54 -10.45 -0.50
CA HIS A 284 -10.05 -9.33 -1.30
C HIS A 284 -8.72 -9.66 -2.00
N ILE A 285 -7.76 -10.29 -1.31
CA ILE A 285 -6.47 -10.67 -1.90
C ILE A 285 -6.66 -11.67 -3.07
N PHE A 286 -7.49 -12.70 -2.88
CA PHE A 286 -7.79 -13.67 -3.94
C PHE A 286 -8.59 -13.05 -5.10
N PHE A 287 -9.47 -12.08 -4.83
CA PHE A 287 -10.20 -11.35 -5.87
C PHE A 287 -9.27 -10.46 -6.71
N LEU A 288 -8.40 -9.66 -6.07
CA LEU A 288 -7.38 -8.88 -6.77
C LEU A 288 -6.49 -9.75 -7.66
N TRP A 289 -6.05 -10.90 -7.13
CA TRP A 289 -5.26 -11.88 -7.89
C TRP A 289 -6.01 -12.40 -9.12
N HIS A 290 -7.30 -12.71 -8.98
CA HIS A 290 -8.13 -13.15 -10.09
C HIS A 290 -8.25 -12.09 -11.18
N GLN A 291 -8.59 -10.84 -10.82
CA GLN A 291 -8.70 -9.74 -11.78
C GLN A 291 -7.38 -9.49 -12.53
N TRP A 292 -6.28 -9.33 -11.78
CA TRP A 292 -4.95 -9.07 -12.34
C TRP A 292 -4.50 -10.19 -13.30
N ARG A 293 -4.78 -11.46 -12.97
CA ARG A 293 -4.56 -12.57 -13.90
C ARG A 293 -5.36 -12.44 -15.18
N THR A 294 -6.67 -12.23 -15.07
CA THR A 294 -7.57 -12.17 -16.22
C THR A 294 -7.17 -11.04 -17.16
N GLU A 295 -6.84 -9.85 -16.63
CA GLU A 295 -6.37 -8.70 -17.41
C GLU A 295 -5.08 -8.99 -18.20
N HIS A 296 -4.09 -9.65 -17.60
CA HIS A 296 -2.84 -9.98 -18.31
C HIS A 296 -3.02 -11.12 -19.32
N GLN A 297 -3.87 -12.11 -19.03
CA GLN A 297 -4.18 -13.17 -20.00
C GLN A 297 -4.85 -12.60 -21.27
N HIS A 298 -5.77 -11.65 -21.13
CA HIS A 298 -6.41 -10.99 -22.28
C HIS A 298 -5.42 -10.08 -23.05
N ASN A 299 -4.54 -9.36 -22.36
CA ASN A 299 -3.47 -8.56 -22.99
C ASN A 299 -2.44 -9.39 -23.79
N CYS A 300 -2.27 -10.67 -23.48
CA CYS A 300 -1.47 -11.59 -24.28
C CYS A 300 -2.22 -12.07 -25.53
N HIS A 301 -3.48 -12.49 -25.41
CA HIS A 301 -4.25 -12.98 -26.56
C HIS A 301 -4.60 -11.89 -27.59
N SER A 302 -4.85 -10.65 -27.16
CA SER A 302 -5.23 -9.53 -28.05
C SER A 302 -4.11 -9.05 -29.02
N LYS A 303 -2.92 -9.65 -28.95
CA LYS A 303 -1.84 -9.49 -29.95
C LYS A 303 -1.78 -10.61 -30.99
N GLY A 304 -2.56 -11.68 -30.85
CA GLY A 304 -2.37 -12.95 -31.57
C GLY A 304 -3.42 -13.31 -32.62
N GLU A 305 -4.42 -12.46 -32.88
CA GLU A 305 -5.48 -12.77 -33.86
C GLU A 305 -5.13 -12.31 -35.28
N ASN A 306 -4.90 -13.27 -36.17
CA ASN A 306 -4.97 -13.06 -37.61
C ASN A 306 -5.37 -14.36 -38.33
N VAL A 307 -6.35 -14.26 -39.24
CA VAL A 307 -6.87 -15.32 -40.12
C VAL A 307 -7.58 -16.51 -39.44
N PRO A 308 -8.94 -16.60 -39.51
CA PRO A 308 -9.63 -17.86 -39.27
C PRO A 308 -9.49 -18.81 -40.47
N VAL A 309 -9.35 -20.11 -40.21
CA VAL A 309 -9.41 -21.16 -41.24
C VAL A 309 -10.71 -21.95 -41.07
N ASP A 310 -11.61 -21.83 -42.04
CA ASP A 310 -12.86 -22.57 -42.12
C ASP A 310 -12.61 -23.98 -42.69
N VAL A 311 -13.01 -25.01 -41.94
CA VAL A 311 -13.31 -26.35 -42.45
C VAL A 311 -14.53 -26.87 -41.70
N SER A 312 -15.63 -27.12 -42.42
CA SER A 312 -16.90 -27.57 -41.85
C SER A 312 -17.19 -29.06 -42.09
N ASP A 313 -18.01 -29.60 -41.18
CA ASP A 313 -18.90 -30.77 -41.31
C ASP A 313 -18.34 -32.21 -41.07
N GLY A 314 -19.22 -33.09 -40.57
CA GLY A 314 -18.94 -34.52 -40.30
C GLY A 314 -19.43 -35.09 -38.96
N ASN A 315 -20.75 -35.27 -38.77
CA ASN A 315 -21.39 -36.02 -37.65
C ASN A 315 -22.26 -37.16 -38.26
N PRO A 316 -22.91 -38.13 -37.54
CA PRO A 316 -22.95 -38.43 -36.09
C PRO A 316 -22.78 -39.94 -35.71
N GLY A 317 -22.74 -40.28 -34.40
CA GLY A 317 -22.66 -41.68 -33.94
C GLY A 317 -23.04 -41.98 -32.46
N MET A 318 -24.21 -42.58 -32.26
CA MET A 318 -24.90 -43.01 -31.02
C MET A 318 -24.16 -43.83 -29.92
N LEU A 319 -24.66 -43.69 -28.68
CA LEU A 319 -24.88 -44.70 -27.60
C LEU A 319 -23.72 -45.48 -26.92
N VAL A 320 -23.75 -45.52 -25.57
CA VAL A 320 -23.93 -46.75 -24.73
C VAL A 320 -24.11 -46.38 -23.24
N GLN A 321 -24.77 -47.25 -22.44
CA GLN A 321 -25.03 -47.08 -21.00
C GLN A 321 -24.27 -48.12 -20.13
N SER A 322 -23.83 -47.72 -18.93
CA SER A 322 -23.82 -48.52 -17.66
C SER A 322 -23.31 -47.63 -16.51
N SER A 323 -23.87 -47.58 -15.28
CA SER A 323 -24.22 -48.64 -14.30
C SER A 323 -22.99 -49.28 -13.63
N VAL A 324 -22.91 -49.57 -12.32
CA VAL A 324 -23.73 -49.27 -11.11
C VAL A 324 -22.88 -49.59 -9.86
N GLY A 325 -23.22 -49.04 -8.67
CA GLY A 325 -22.77 -49.56 -7.36
C GLY A 325 -21.97 -48.56 -6.49
N GLN A 326 -22.09 -48.42 -5.16
CA GLN A 326 -23.09 -48.72 -4.09
C GLN A 326 -22.33 -49.10 -2.79
N GLY A 327 -22.76 -48.58 -1.63
CA GLY A 327 -22.15 -48.76 -0.30
C GLY A 327 -21.73 -47.40 0.31
N GLU A 328 -22.30 -46.85 1.39
CA GLU A 328 -22.61 -47.34 2.76
C GLU A 328 -21.37 -47.46 3.69
N SER A 329 -21.39 -47.05 4.98
CA SER A 329 -22.35 -46.24 5.78
C SER A 329 -21.78 -45.92 7.20
N VAL A 330 -22.28 -44.85 7.87
CA VAL A 330 -22.42 -44.72 9.36
C VAL A 330 -21.15 -44.61 10.28
N ASN A 331 -21.09 -43.92 11.46
CA ASN A 331 -21.82 -42.80 12.11
C ASN A 331 -21.25 -42.41 13.52
N CYS A 332 -21.47 -41.18 14.03
CA CYS A 332 -21.49 -40.74 15.47
C CYS A 332 -20.19 -40.86 16.35
N LYS A 333 -19.94 -40.24 17.53
CA LYS A 333 -20.51 -39.22 18.48
C LYS A 333 -19.43 -38.88 19.58
N THR A 334 -19.49 -38.04 20.64
CA THR A 334 -20.42 -37.02 21.25
C THR A 334 -19.63 -36.17 22.30
N HIS A 335 -19.79 -34.82 22.34
CA HIS A 335 -19.65 -33.79 23.45
C HIS A 335 -18.53 -33.91 24.55
N ALA A 336 -18.20 -32.98 25.48
CA ALA A 336 -18.67 -31.64 25.96
C ALA A 336 -17.43 -30.86 26.54
N SER A 337 -17.24 -29.51 26.46
CA SER A 337 -17.82 -28.36 27.21
C SER A 337 -17.10 -27.89 28.53
N GLU A 338 -16.19 -26.89 28.42
CA GLU A 338 -15.95 -25.69 29.29
C GLU A 338 -15.64 -25.83 30.82
N PRO A 339 -15.18 -24.78 31.59
CA PRO A 339 -15.05 -23.32 31.32
C PRO A 339 -13.69 -22.63 31.71
N MET A 340 -13.73 -21.28 31.83
CA MET A 340 -12.66 -20.26 32.07
C MET A 340 -11.80 -20.35 33.35
N GLU A 341 -10.64 -19.68 33.33
CA GLU A 341 -10.30 -18.61 34.32
C GLU A 341 -9.34 -17.55 33.73
N VAL A 342 -8.99 -16.48 34.47
CA VAL A 342 -8.29 -15.26 33.98
C VAL A 342 -7.21 -14.80 34.97
N ASP A 343 -6.01 -14.44 34.50
CA ASP A 343 -5.14 -13.47 35.19
C ASP A 343 -4.17 -12.71 34.24
N THR A 344 -3.27 -11.89 34.79
CA THR A 344 -2.95 -10.56 34.26
C THR A 344 -1.45 -10.32 34.05
N GLY A 345 -1.09 -9.97 32.81
CA GLY A 345 0.02 -9.05 32.51
C GLY A 345 1.47 -9.52 32.72
N LEU A 346 2.13 -9.89 31.61
CA LEU A 346 3.56 -9.64 31.39
C LEU A 346 3.77 -9.19 29.93
N LEU A 347 4.76 -8.31 29.70
CA LEU A 347 5.13 -7.83 28.37
C LEU A 347 6.00 -8.87 27.64
N PRO A 348 5.68 -9.26 26.39
CA PRO A 348 6.56 -10.09 25.58
C PRO A 348 7.81 -9.33 25.08
N ASP A 349 8.95 -10.01 25.10
CA ASP A 349 10.21 -9.58 24.47
C ASP A 349 10.04 -9.52 22.93
N PRO A 350 10.51 -8.45 22.24
CA PRO A 350 10.43 -8.33 20.78
C PRO A 350 11.03 -9.47 19.95
N HIS A 351 11.83 -10.36 20.54
CA HIS A 351 12.54 -11.41 19.80
C HIS A 351 11.85 -12.78 19.70
N ASP A 352 10.74 -13.05 20.41
CA ASP A 352 10.14 -14.40 20.42
C ASP A 352 9.06 -14.65 19.34
N SER A 353 9.40 -14.33 18.09
CA SER A 353 8.59 -14.65 16.90
C SER A 353 8.73 -16.12 16.45
N LYS A 354 9.30 -17.00 17.30
CA LYS A 354 9.72 -18.38 16.96
C LYS A 354 8.60 -19.42 17.03
N ARG A 355 7.40 -19.11 16.54
CA ARG A 355 6.37 -20.14 16.30
C ARG A 355 5.52 -20.01 15.04
N LEU A 356 5.84 -19.09 14.13
CA LEU A 356 5.43 -19.24 12.74
C LEU A 356 6.16 -20.46 12.16
N LYS A 357 5.41 -21.51 11.79
CA LYS A 357 5.98 -22.67 11.11
C LYS A 357 6.48 -22.20 9.74
N ARG A 358 7.79 -22.32 9.48
CA ARG A 358 8.34 -22.06 8.14
C ARG A 358 7.75 -23.08 7.16
N GLY A 359 6.69 -22.69 6.48
CA GLY A 359 6.14 -23.44 5.36
C GLY A 359 7.16 -23.56 4.23
N VAL A 360 7.01 -24.60 3.41
CA VAL A 360 7.59 -24.58 2.08
C VAL A 360 6.72 -23.65 1.24
N LEU A 361 7.30 -22.57 0.71
CA LEU A 361 6.58 -21.59 -0.10
C LEU A 361 5.80 -22.33 -1.21
N PRO A 362 4.48 -22.11 -1.34
CA PRO A 362 3.70 -22.72 -2.42
C PRO A 362 4.24 -22.26 -3.77
N SER A 363 4.90 -23.17 -4.50
CA SER A 363 5.49 -22.89 -5.82
C SER A 363 4.46 -22.79 -6.94
N CYS A 364 3.19 -23.02 -6.64
CA CYS A 364 2.07 -22.89 -7.57
C CYS A 364 1.27 -21.61 -7.27
N PRO A 365 0.84 -20.86 -8.31
CA PRO A 365 0.01 -19.67 -8.14
C PRO A 365 -1.31 -19.97 -7.41
N PRO A 366 -1.88 -19.01 -6.66
CA PRO A 366 -3.20 -19.17 -6.07
C PRO A 366 -4.26 -19.50 -7.15
N SER A 367 -5.15 -20.43 -6.83
CA SER A 367 -6.08 -21.03 -7.80
C SER A 367 -7.40 -21.41 -7.15
N LEU A 368 -8.48 -21.49 -7.94
CA LEU A 368 -9.79 -21.91 -7.42
C LEU A 368 -9.76 -23.33 -6.79
N PRO A 369 -9.06 -24.33 -7.37
CA PRO A 369 -8.86 -25.62 -6.71
C PRO A 369 -8.07 -25.56 -5.39
N SER A 370 -7.00 -24.76 -5.31
CA SER A 370 -6.20 -24.65 -4.08
C SER A 370 -6.97 -23.93 -2.96
N GLU A 371 -7.79 -22.93 -3.29
CA GLU A 371 -8.70 -22.30 -2.33
C GLU A 371 -9.82 -23.24 -1.87
N HIS A 372 -10.40 -24.05 -2.76
CA HIS A 372 -11.36 -25.08 -2.36
C HIS A 372 -10.73 -26.16 -1.46
N SER A 373 -9.46 -26.52 -1.70
CA SER A 373 -8.70 -27.43 -0.84
C SER A 373 -8.46 -26.82 0.55
N PHE A 374 -7.94 -25.59 0.63
CA PHE A 374 -7.75 -24.84 1.88
C PHE A 374 -9.04 -24.79 2.71
N VAL A 375 -10.17 -24.46 2.06
CA VAL A 375 -11.47 -24.37 2.74
C VAL A 375 -11.95 -25.73 3.26
N SER A 376 -11.76 -26.82 2.52
CA SER A 376 -12.15 -28.16 2.98
C SER A 376 -11.31 -28.60 4.19
N ILE A 377 -9.99 -28.39 4.15
CA ILE A 377 -9.07 -28.67 5.28
C ILE A 377 -9.50 -27.91 6.54
N ILE A 378 -9.91 -26.64 6.42
CA ILE A 378 -10.48 -25.88 7.54
C ILE A 378 -11.81 -26.48 7.99
N LEU A 379 -12.75 -26.79 7.09
CA LEU A 379 -14.07 -27.32 7.46
C LEU A 379 -14.03 -28.73 8.08
N GLU A 380 -13.01 -29.52 7.77
CA GLU A 380 -12.75 -30.84 8.35
C GLU A 380 -12.13 -30.74 9.76
N SER A 381 -11.18 -29.82 9.96
CA SER A 381 -10.45 -29.66 11.23
C SER A 381 -11.13 -28.72 12.25
N CYS A 382 -12.12 -27.92 11.85
CA CYS A 382 -12.61 -26.82 12.66
C CYS A 382 -13.75 -27.15 13.63
N CYS A 383 -13.47 -27.06 14.94
CA CYS A 383 -14.47 -27.08 16.02
C CYS A 383 -15.12 -25.71 16.30
N ASN A 384 -14.53 -24.59 15.87
CA ASN A 384 -15.02 -23.23 16.13
C ASN A 384 -16.22 -22.88 15.22
N TYR A 385 -17.32 -22.43 15.82
CA TYR A 385 -18.57 -22.13 15.10
C TYR A 385 -18.43 -20.97 14.11
N GLU A 386 -17.85 -19.84 14.54
CA GLU A 386 -17.68 -18.66 13.70
C GLU A 386 -16.71 -18.91 12.54
N GLN A 387 -15.61 -19.59 12.80
CA GLN A 387 -14.66 -20.03 11.77
C GLN A 387 -15.35 -20.93 10.72
N ARG A 388 -16.22 -21.87 11.14
CA ARG A 388 -17.04 -22.69 10.23
C ARG A 388 -18.04 -21.83 9.44
N ARG A 389 -18.67 -20.83 10.08
CA ARG A 389 -19.58 -19.87 9.43
C ARG A 389 -18.87 -19.07 8.32
N PHE A 390 -17.68 -18.53 8.61
CA PHE A 390 -16.89 -17.77 7.63
C PHE A 390 -16.33 -18.65 6.51
N ALA A 391 -15.82 -19.85 6.83
CA ALA A 391 -15.33 -20.80 5.83
C ALA A 391 -16.44 -21.23 4.85
N LEU A 392 -17.68 -21.45 5.32
CA LEU A 392 -18.83 -21.73 4.46
C LEU A 392 -19.24 -20.51 3.62
N ALA A 393 -19.25 -19.30 4.20
CA ALA A 393 -19.53 -18.07 3.45
C ALA A 393 -18.47 -17.79 2.37
N TYR A 394 -17.20 -18.10 2.64
CA TYR A 394 -16.11 -18.04 1.68
C TYR A 394 -16.26 -19.11 0.58
N LYS A 395 -16.59 -20.37 0.94
CA LYS A 395 -16.89 -21.44 -0.02
C LYS A 395 -18.01 -21.06 -0.99
N LYS A 396 -19.09 -20.44 -0.48
CA LYS A 396 -20.20 -19.95 -1.31
C LYS A 396 -19.73 -18.85 -2.28
N TRP A 397 -18.96 -17.88 -1.80
CA TRP A 397 -18.42 -16.79 -2.62
C TRP A 397 -17.48 -17.28 -3.74
N LEU A 398 -16.63 -18.29 -3.46
CA LEU A 398 -15.83 -18.98 -4.48
C LEU A 398 -16.69 -19.68 -5.55
N GLY A 399 -17.90 -20.14 -5.20
CA GLY A 399 -18.83 -20.70 -6.17
C GLY A 399 -19.57 -19.64 -7.01
N THR A 400 -19.93 -18.49 -6.41
CA THR A 400 -20.84 -17.51 -7.05
C THR A 400 -20.17 -16.29 -7.66
N VAL A 401 -18.91 -16.00 -7.33
CA VAL A 401 -18.15 -14.86 -7.91
C VAL A 401 -16.88 -15.37 -8.59
N ILE A 402 -16.19 -16.30 -7.92
CA ILE A 402 -15.19 -17.25 -8.44
C ILE A 402 -15.60 -17.92 -9.78
N GLY A 403 -16.19 -19.12 -9.66
CA GLY A 403 -16.54 -20.01 -10.78
C GLY A 403 -17.68 -19.56 -11.72
N LEU A 404 -18.02 -18.28 -11.78
CA LEU A 404 -18.89 -17.69 -12.83
C LEU A 404 -18.11 -16.72 -13.74
N GLN A 405 -16.80 -16.58 -13.56
CA GLN A 405 -15.91 -15.67 -14.31
C GLN A 405 -14.75 -16.40 -15.02
N GLY A 406 -14.87 -17.71 -15.23
CA GLY A 406 -13.85 -18.55 -15.89
C GLY A 406 -14.45 -19.77 -16.56
#